data_AF-A0A957B7V2-F1
#
_entry.id   AF-A0A957B7V2-F1
#
_cell.length_a   1.000
_cell.length_b   1.000
_cell.length_c   1.000
_cell.angle_alpha   90.00
_cell.angle_beta   90.00
_cell.angle_gamma   90.00
#
_symmetry.space_group_name_H-M   'P 1'
#
loop_
_entity.id
_entity.type
_entity.pdbx_description
1 polymer ?
#
loop_
_entity_poly.entity_id
_entity_poly.type
_entity_poly.pdbx_seq_one_letter_code
_entity_poly.pdbx_strand_id
1 'polypeptide(L)'
;MANTTTATLDHEETFRPIGLLEGIVRRFMRNPVGMVGLAIITVLVVAAFLGPIIAPYDPTAMVDFNSRFSPPTLEHPFGLDELGRDQFSRILHGARVSLQVGVISVTIATIIGTTLGMIAGYGNRIIDEIIMRSMDVLFAFPAI
;
A
#
# COMPACT_ATOMS: atom_id res chain seq x y z
N MET A 1 68.50 -17.35 -8.75
CA MET A 1 67.63 -17.92 -9.81
C MET A 1 66.22 -17.94 -9.25
N ALA A 2 65.46 -16.84 -9.33
CA ALA A 2 64.67 -16.39 -10.48
C ALA A 2 63.38 -17.22 -10.69
N ASN A 3 62.28 -16.81 -10.07
CA ASN A 3 61.16 -16.21 -10.81
C ASN A 3 60.07 -15.65 -9.87
N THR A 4 60.04 -14.33 -9.83
CA THR A 4 58.94 -13.46 -9.42
C THR A 4 58.04 -13.22 -10.65
N THR A 5 56.75 -12.93 -10.42
CA THR A 5 55.88 -12.12 -11.30
C THR A 5 55.27 -12.80 -12.53
N THR A 6 53.93 -12.91 -12.51
CA THR A 6 52.92 -12.68 -13.59
C THR A 6 51.80 -13.73 -13.64
N ALA A 7 50.82 -13.62 -12.73
CA ALA A 7 49.47 -14.13 -12.97
C ALA A 7 48.43 -13.21 -12.32
N THR A 8 48.66 -11.91 -12.44
CA THR A 8 47.59 -10.92 -12.46
C THR A 8 47.30 -10.68 -13.93
N LEU A 9 46.07 -10.94 -14.40
CA LEU A 9 45.30 -10.13 -15.34
C LEU A 9 44.09 -10.94 -15.88
N ASP A 10 42.92 -10.31 -15.75
CA ASP A 10 41.77 -10.41 -16.67
C ASP A 10 40.65 -11.43 -16.40
N HIS A 11 40.13 -11.42 -15.17
CA HIS A 11 38.67 -11.54 -14.99
C HIS A 11 38.12 -10.33 -14.23
N GLU A 12 38.32 -9.14 -14.79
CA GLU A 12 37.28 -8.12 -14.69
C GLU A 12 36.09 -8.60 -15.53
N GLU A 13 35.29 -9.52 -14.99
CA GLU A 13 33.91 -9.63 -15.44
C GLU A 13 33.27 -8.29 -15.14
N THR A 14 33.20 -7.46 -16.18
CA THR A 14 32.49 -6.20 -16.17
C THR A 14 31.05 -6.47 -15.76
N PHE A 15 30.74 -6.32 -14.48
CA PHE A 15 29.38 -6.27 -13.98
C PHE A 15 28.75 -5.04 -14.63
N ARG A 16 28.05 -5.25 -15.74
CA ARG A 16 27.29 -4.21 -16.44
C ARG A 16 25.88 -4.21 -15.85
N PRO A 17 25.51 -3.34 -14.89
CA PRO A 17 24.14 -3.24 -14.44
C PRO A 17 23.34 -2.41 -15.46
N ILE A 18 23.41 -2.76 -16.75
CA ILE A 18 22.56 -2.14 -17.77
C ILE A 18 21.29 -2.99 -17.80
N GLY A 19 20.33 -2.61 -16.94
CA GLY A 19 19.00 -3.23 -16.91
C GLY A 19 18.52 -3.72 -15.54
N LEU A 20 19.04 -3.26 -14.40
CA LEU A 20 18.52 -3.68 -13.09
C LEU A 20 17.01 -3.39 -12.97
N LEU A 21 16.58 -2.17 -13.32
CA LEU A 21 15.17 -1.79 -13.31
C LEU A 21 14.36 -2.56 -14.35
N GLU A 22 14.91 -2.75 -15.55
CA GLU A 22 14.27 -3.54 -16.61
C GLU A 22 14.06 -5.00 -16.17
N GLY A 23 15.05 -5.59 -15.52
CA GLY A 23 14.98 -6.93 -14.94
C GLY A 23 13.96 -7.04 -13.80
N ILE A 24 13.90 -6.05 -12.92
CA ILE A 24 12.90 -5.98 -11.84
C ILE A 24 11.49 -5.85 -12.41
N VAL A 25 11.26 -4.92 -13.33
CA VAL A 25 9.95 -4.72 -13.98
C VAL A 25 9.52 -5.97 -14.73
N ARG A 26 10.40 -6.56 -15.54
CA ARG A 26 10.11 -7.78 -16.30
C ARG A 26 9.80 -8.97 -15.38
N ARG A 27 10.50 -9.09 -14.26
CA ARG A 27 10.24 -10.12 -13.25
C ARG A 27 8.92 -9.88 -12.51
N PHE A 28 8.59 -8.63 -12.21
CA PHE A 28 7.33 -8.25 -11.58
C PHE A 28 6.14 -8.51 -12.51
N MET A 29 6.22 -8.15 -13.79
CA MET A 29 5.17 -8.41 -14.78
C MET A 29 4.93 -9.91 -15.02
N ARG A 30 5.92 -10.76 -14.74
CA ARG A 30 5.77 -12.24 -14.78
C ARG A 30 5.17 -12.83 -13.50
N ASN A 31 5.02 -12.05 -12.43
CA ASN A 31 4.42 -12.52 -11.18
C ASN A 31 2.90 -12.28 -11.20
N PRO A 32 2.07 -13.33 -11.36
CA PRO A 32 0.62 -13.17 -11.47
C PRO A 32 0.01 -12.57 -10.19
N VAL A 33 0.54 -12.91 -9.01
CA VAL A 33 0.06 -12.36 -7.73
C VAL A 33 0.35 -10.86 -7.65
N GLY A 34 1.55 -10.45 -8.05
CA GLY A 34 1.93 -9.04 -8.11
C GLY A 34 1.05 -8.25 -9.09
N MET A 35 0.75 -8.82 -10.25
CA MET A 35 -0.11 -8.20 -11.27
C MET A 35 -1.57 -8.07 -10.82
N VAL A 36 -2.12 -9.08 -10.11
CA VAL A 36 -3.47 -8.99 -9.55
C VAL A 36 -3.53 -7.89 -8.49
N GLY A 37 -2.55 -7.84 -7.59
CA GLY A 37 -2.46 -6.78 -6.58
C GLY A 37 -2.36 -5.38 -7.22
N LEU A 38 -1.51 -5.25 -8.25
CA LEU A 38 -1.38 -4.00 -9.01
C LEU A 38 -2.71 -3.60 -9.66
N ALA A 39 -3.40 -4.54 -10.31
CA ALA A 39 -4.69 -4.27 -10.95
C ALA A 39 -5.74 -3.77 -9.94
N ILE A 40 -5.83 -4.41 -8.77
CA ILE A 40 -6.75 -3.99 -7.69
C ILE A 40 -6.42 -2.57 -7.23
N ILE A 41 -5.15 -2.28 -6.94
CA ILE A 41 -4.72 -0.93 -6.52
C ILE A 41 -5.03 0.10 -7.60
N THR A 42 -4.73 -0.21 -8.87
CA THR A 42 -5.02 0.68 -9.99
C THR A 42 -6.52 0.99 -10.07
N VAL A 43 -7.39 -0.02 -9.95
CA VAL A 43 -8.84 0.19 -9.96
C VAL A 43 -9.28 1.08 -8.79
N LEU A 44 -8.77 0.85 -7.57
CA LEU A 44 -9.10 1.66 -6.40
C LEU A 44 -8.64 3.11 -6.55
N VAL A 45 -7.42 3.33 -7.07
CA VAL A 45 -6.88 4.67 -7.31
C VAL A 45 -7.72 5.39 -8.36
N VAL A 46 -8.02 4.73 -9.49
CA VAL A 46 -8.89 5.30 -10.53
C VAL A 46 -10.26 5.64 -9.96
N ALA A 47 -10.89 4.73 -9.20
CA ALA A 47 -12.18 4.97 -8.56
C ALA A 47 -12.13 6.16 -7.59
N ALA A 48 -11.06 6.30 -6.80
CA ALA A 48 -10.92 7.43 -5.87
C ALA A 48 -10.68 8.78 -6.56
N PHE A 49 -9.98 8.80 -7.69
CA PHE A 49 -9.70 10.03 -8.45
C PHE A 49 -10.87 10.46 -9.33
N LEU A 50 -11.46 9.53 -10.07
CA LEU A 50 -12.64 9.78 -10.91
C LEU A 50 -13.92 9.83 -10.08
N GLY A 51 -13.87 9.35 -8.85
CA GLY A 51 -15.01 9.21 -7.97
C GLY A 51 -15.82 10.48 -7.74
N PRO A 52 -15.19 11.60 -7.38
CA PRO A 52 -15.86 12.89 -7.24
C PRO A 52 -16.46 13.44 -8.54
N ILE A 53 -16.02 12.95 -9.70
CA ILE A 53 -16.52 13.36 -11.02
C ILE A 53 -17.70 12.48 -11.45
N ILE A 54 -17.67 11.19 -11.10
CA ILE A 54 -18.68 10.19 -11.48
C ILE A 54 -19.84 10.14 -10.46
N ALA A 55 -19.59 10.51 -9.20
CA ALA A 55 -20.60 10.47 -8.15
C ALA A 55 -21.79 11.38 -8.51
N PRO A 56 -23.02 10.83 -8.59
CA PRO A 56 -24.20 11.61 -8.95
C PRO A 56 -24.64 12.59 -7.85
N TYR A 57 -24.30 12.32 -6.59
CA TYR A 57 -24.75 13.13 -5.44
C TYR A 57 -23.61 13.49 -4.49
N ASP A 58 -23.79 14.56 -3.72
CA ASP A 58 -22.91 14.92 -2.62
C ASP A 58 -22.97 13.83 -1.53
N PRO A 59 -21.82 13.28 -1.08
CA PRO A 59 -21.75 12.18 -0.12
C PRO A 59 -22.34 12.52 1.28
N THR A 60 -22.51 13.80 1.58
CA THR A 60 -23.03 14.30 2.86
C THR A 60 -24.44 14.87 2.75
N ALA A 61 -24.91 15.15 1.53
CA ALA A 61 -26.25 15.65 1.33
C ALA A 61 -27.27 14.56 1.65
N MET A 62 -28.29 14.96 2.42
CA MET A 62 -29.49 14.14 2.62
C MET A 62 -30.34 14.27 1.36
N VAL A 63 -30.41 13.21 0.56
CA VAL A 63 -31.12 13.23 -0.72
C VAL A 63 -32.62 13.05 -0.51
N ASP A 64 -33.02 12.10 0.35
CA ASP A 64 -34.43 11.90 0.70
C ASP A 64 -34.61 11.24 2.09
N PHE A 65 -35.16 12.00 3.03
CA PHE A 65 -35.42 11.52 4.39
C PHE A 65 -36.62 10.56 4.48
N ASN A 66 -37.55 10.60 3.54
CA ASN A 66 -38.72 9.71 3.54
C ASN A 66 -38.40 8.35 2.93
N SER A 67 -37.33 8.27 2.14
CA SER A 67 -36.91 7.05 1.41
C SER A 67 -35.71 6.34 2.04
N ARG A 68 -35.57 6.44 3.37
CA ARG A 68 -34.53 5.75 4.16
C ARG A 68 -34.58 4.24 3.92
N PHE A 69 -33.40 3.61 3.82
CA PHE A 69 -33.27 2.19 3.49
C PHE A 69 -33.95 1.77 2.18
N SER A 70 -34.11 2.69 1.23
CA SER A 70 -34.63 2.32 -0.08
C SER A 70 -33.67 1.34 -0.77
N PRO A 71 -34.22 0.30 -1.43
CA PRO A 71 -33.42 -0.67 -2.16
C PRO A 71 -32.72 -0.02 -3.37
N PRO A 72 -31.76 -0.71 -3.99
CA PRO A 72 -31.13 -0.26 -5.23
C PRO A 72 -32.13 0.15 -6.32
N THR A 73 -31.97 1.35 -6.87
CA THR A 73 -32.74 1.88 -8.01
C THR A 73 -31.80 2.42 -9.09
N LEU A 74 -32.33 2.80 -10.25
CA LEU A 74 -31.54 3.44 -11.31
C LEU A 74 -30.98 4.81 -10.87
N GLU A 75 -31.69 5.51 -9.98
CA GLU A 75 -31.24 6.78 -9.40
C GLU A 75 -30.24 6.56 -8.25
N HIS A 76 -30.45 5.51 -7.45
CA HIS A 76 -29.57 5.11 -6.34
C HIS A 76 -29.05 3.70 -6.55
N PRO A 77 -27.95 3.51 -7.32
CA PRO A 77 -27.47 2.19 -7.72
C PRO A 77 -27.22 1.23 -6.56
N PHE A 78 -26.85 1.75 -5.39
CA PHE A 78 -26.62 0.98 -4.16
C PHE A 78 -27.65 1.28 -3.06
N GLY A 79 -28.72 2.01 -3.37
CA GLY A 79 -29.76 2.43 -2.43
C GLY A 79 -29.33 3.57 -1.50
N LEU A 80 -30.23 3.90 -0.59
CA LEU A 80 -30.03 4.94 0.42
C LEU A 80 -29.72 4.34 1.79
N ASP A 81 -28.91 5.05 2.56
CA ASP A 81 -28.58 4.66 3.94
C ASP A 81 -29.68 5.05 4.96
N GLU A 82 -29.39 4.83 6.23
CA GLU A 82 -30.27 5.15 7.37
C GLU A 82 -30.57 6.65 7.51
N LEU A 83 -29.82 7.54 6.85
CA LEU A 83 -30.03 8.99 6.83
C LEU A 83 -30.60 9.47 5.49
N GLY A 84 -30.92 8.58 4.56
CA GLY A 84 -31.41 8.95 3.24
C GLY A 84 -30.32 9.48 2.29
N ARG A 85 -29.05 9.09 2.51
CA ARG A 85 -27.90 9.48 1.68
C ARG A 85 -27.56 8.39 0.67
N ASP A 86 -27.10 8.79 -0.51
CA ASP A 86 -26.73 7.86 -1.58
C ASP A 86 -25.47 7.04 -1.24
N GLN A 87 -25.63 5.73 -1.08
CA GLN A 87 -24.56 4.84 -0.63
C GLN A 87 -23.45 4.67 -1.68
N PHE A 88 -23.80 4.74 -2.97
CA PHE A 88 -22.85 4.66 -4.08
C PHE A 88 -21.87 5.84 -4.04
N SER A 89 -22.40 7.05 -3.97
CA SER A 89 -21.61 8.29 -3.89
C SER A 89 -20.73 8.33 -2.64
N ARG A 90 -21.23 7.80 -1.51
CA ARG A 90 -20.46 7.68 -0.26
C ARG A 90 -19.30 6.70 -0.35
N ILE A 91 -19.47 5.54 -0.96
CA ILE A 91 -18.38 4.57 -1.16
C ILE A 91 -17.30 5.18 -2.04
N LEU A 92 -17.72 5.85 -3.11
CA LEU A 92 -16.81 6.41 -4.10
C LEU A 92 -15.99 7.59 -3.53
N HIS A 93 -16.61 8.44 -2.72
CA HIS A 93 -15.89 9.48 -1.96
C HIS A 93 -15.04 8.90 -0.83
N GLY A 94 -15.56 7.87 -0.14
CA GLY A 94 -14.85 7.15 0.91
C GLY A 94 -13.55 6.53 0.42
N ALA A 95 -13.52 6.01 -0.81
CA ALA A 95 -12.31 5.44 -1.42
C ALA A 95 -11.12 6.40 -1.40
N ARG A 96 -11.34 7.70 -1.65
CA ARG A 96 -10.28 8.72 -1.59
C ARG A 96 -9.73 8.89 -0.17
N VAL A 97 -10.62 8.97 0.82
CA VAL A 97 -10.24 9.10 2.23
C VAL A 97 -9.48 7.85 2.69
N SER A 98 -9.97 6.66 2.35
CA SER A 98 -9.31 5.39 2.67
C SER A 98 -7.91 5.29 2.06
N LEU A 99 -7.73 5.70 0.80
CA LEU A 99 -6.41 5.74 0.17
C LEU A 99 -5.48 6.73 0.86
N GLN A 100 -5.96 7.93 1.20
CA GLN A 100 -5.14 8.92 1.91
C GLN A 100 -4.68 8.39 3.27
N VAL A 101 -5.60 7.87 4.07
CA VAL A 101 -5.28 7.29 5.39
C VAL A 101 -4.34 6.10 5.25
N GLY A 102 -4.58 5.22 4.28
CA GLY A 102 -3.73 4.07 3.99
C GLY A 102 -2.30 4.47 3.60
N VAL A 103 -2.14 5.41 2.67
CA VAL A 103 -0.81 5.89 2.25
C VAL A 103 -0.08 6.57 3.39
N ILE A 104 -0.75 7.45 4.14
CA ILE A 104 -0.13 8.18 5.25
C ILE A 104 0.30 7.21 6.36
N SER A 105 -0.60 6.32 6.78
CA SER A 105 -0.31 5.35 7.84
C SER A 105 0.84 4.41 7.46
N VAL A 106 0.82 3.83 6.25
CA VAL A 106 1.89 2.95 5.78
C VAL A 106 3.21 3.69 5.66
N THR A 107 3.21 4.95 5.19
CA THR A 107 4.43 5.75 5.09
C THR A 107 5.05 5.99 6.46
N ILE A 108 4.24 6.40 7.44
CA ILE A 108 4.70 6.62 8.82
C ILE A 108 5.22 5.31 9.42
N ALA A 109 4.44 4.22 9.30
CA ALA A 109 4.81 2.91 9.81
C ALA A 109 6.11 2.40 9.16
N THR A 110 6.30 2.64 7.85
CA THR A 110 7.51 2.27 7.14
C THR A 110 8.69 3.08 7.66
N ILE A 111 8.60 4.40 7.77
CA ILE A 111 9.70 5.24 8.27
C ILE A 111 10.12 4.82 9.68
N ILE A 112 9.16 4.70 10.60
CA ILE A 112 9.43 4.32 11.99
C ILE A 112 9.95 2.89 12.05
N GLY A 113 9.26 1.95 11.40
CA GLY A 113 9.60 0.54 11.39
C GLY A 113 10.97 0.26 10.79
N THR A 114 11.32 0.88 9.66
CA THR A 114 12.65 0.73 9.06
C THR A 114 13.74 1.36 9.92
N THR A 115 13.45 2.50 10.56
CA THR A 115 14.42 3.16 11.46
C THR A 115 14.71 2.28 12.67
N LEU A 116 13.66 1.79 13.34
CA LEU A 116 13.80 0.86 14.46
C LEU A 116 14.46 -0.46 14.04
N GLY A 117 14.08 -0.99 12.87
CA GLY A 117 14.68 -2.21 12.31
C GLY A 117 16.17 -2.06 12.00
N MET A 118 16.59 -0.91 11.47
CA MET A 118 18.02 -0.62 11.27
C MET A 118 18.76 -0.47 12.60
N ILE A 119 18.17 0.21 13.59
CA ILE A 119 18.77 0.37 14.92
C ILE A 119 18.94 -0.99 15.61
N ALA A 120 17.93 -1.86 15.54
CA ALA A 120 17.99 -3.20 16.09
C ALA A 120 19.00 -4.09 15.33
N GLY A 121 19.01 -4.02 14.00
CA GLY A 121 19.83 -4.87 13.15
C GLY A 121 21.33 -4.53 13.13
N TYR A 122 21.69 -3.25 13.26
CA TYR A 122 23.10 -2.80 13.26
C TYR A 122 23.61 -2.39 14.65
N GLY A 123 22.72 -2.27 15.64
CA GLY A 123 23.06 -1.77 16.97
C GLY A 123 23.58 -2.85 17.93
N ASN A 124 23.62 -2.48 19.20
CA ASN A 124 24.02 -3.38 20.28
C ASN A 124 22.87 -4.30 20.69
N ARG A 125 23.22 -5.52 21.10
CA ARG A 125 22.27 -6.59 21.50
C ARG A 125 21.21 -6.15 22.51
N ILE A 126 21.53 -5.22 23.42
CA ILE A 126 20.59 -4.72 24.42
C ILE A 126 19.46 -3.90 23.78
N ILE A 127 19.77 -3.06 22.77
CA ILE A 127 18.77 -2.21 22.12
C ILE A 127 17.83 -3.06 21.27
N ASP A 128 18.39 -4.02 20.53
CA ASP A 128 17.61 -5.03 19.80
C ASP A 128 16.64 -5.76 20.73
N GLU A 129 17.13 -6.28 21.86
CA GLU A 129 16.30 -7.02 22.81
C GLU A 129 15.17 -6.16 23.40
N ILE A 130 15.41 -4.88 23.72
CA ILE A 130 14.36 -3.97 24.18
C ILE A 130 13.31 -3.71 23.09
N ILE A 131 13.73 -3.47 21.84
CA ILE A 131 12.81 -3.21 20.71
C ILE A 131 11.95 -4.44 20.46
N MET A 132 12.56 -5.62 20.39
CA MET A 132 11.86 -6.88 20.16
C MET A 132 10.91 -7.22 21.31
N ARG A 133 11.33 -7.03 22.57
CA ARG A 133 10.45 -7.19 23.75
C ARG A 133 9.24 -6.28 23.71
N SER A 134 9.43 -5.03 23.26
CA SER A 134 8.32 -4.08 23.11
C SER A 134 7.32 -4.55 22.06
N MET A 135 7.79 -5.10 20.93
CA MET A 135 6.93 -5.69 19.90
C MET A 135 6.19 -6.93 20.40
N ASP A 136 6.86 -7.80 21.16
CA ASP A 136 6.22 -8.96 21.80
C ASP A 136 5.06 -8.51 22.70
N VAL A 137 5.24 -7.45 23.49
CA VAL A 137 4.17 -6.88 24.35
C VAL A 137 3.03 -6.30 23.53
N LEU A 138 3.32 -5.57 22.44
CA LEU A 138 2.30 -5.01 21.56
C LEU A 138 1.46 -6.12 20.88
N PHE A 139 2.10 -7.22 20.49
CA PHE A 139 1.43 -8.35 19.84
C PHE A 139 0.85 -9.38 20.82
N ALA A 140 1.20 -9.31 22.11
CA ALA A 140 0.64 -10.19 23.13
C ALA A 140 -0.84 -9.93 23.39
N PHE A 141 -1.32 -8.71 23.13
CA PHE A 141 -2.73 -8.37 23.25
C PHE A 141 -3.46 -8.63 21.93
N PRO A 142 -4.40 -9.59 21.89
CA PRO A 142 -5.17 -9.84 20.69
C PRO A 142 -6.05 -8.63 20.37
N ALA A 143 -6.08 -8.23 19.10
CA ALA A 143 -6.95 -7.16 18.62
C ALA A 143 -8.38 -7.68 18.43
N ILE A 144 -9.06 -8.00 19.54
CA ILE A 144 -10.48 -8.40 19.60
C ILE A 144 -11.07 -8.03 20.96
#